data_AF-A0A925B165-F1
#
_entry.id   AF-A0A925B165-F1
#
_cell.length_a   1.000
_cell.length_b   1.000
_cell.length_c   1.000
_cell.angle_alpha   90.00
_cell.angle_beta   90.00
_cell.angle_gamma   90.00
#
_symmetry.space_group_name_H-M   'P 1'
#
loop_
_entity.id
_entity.type
_entity.pdbx_description
1 polymer ?
#
loop_
_entity_poly.entity_id
_entity_poly.type
_entity_poly.pdbx_seq_one_letter_code
_entity_poly.pdbx_strand_id
1 'polypeptide(L)' 'MQEALGMVETKGLIATIEAADAMVKSANVTLVGYEKIGAGFVTAIVR' A
#
# COMPACT_ATOMS: atom_id res chain seq x y z
N MET A 1 9.04 -9.82 17.23
CA MET A 1 9.81 -8.80 16.48
C MET A 1 8.84 -7.74 16.03
N GLN A 2 9.22 -6.47 16.12
CA GLN A 2 8.37 -5.36 15.66
C GLN A 2 8.71 -5.12 14.19
N GLU A 3 7.82 -5.50 13.28
CA GLU A 3 7.98 -5.28 11.84
C GLU A 3 7.77 -3.80 11.49
N ALA A 4 8.52 -3.31 10.51
CA ALA A 4 8.34 -1.96 9.99
C ALA A 4 6.96 -1.79 9.34
N LEU A 5 6.49 -0.54 9.23
CA LEU A 5 5.25 -0.21 8.54
C LEU A 5 5.60 0.61 7.30
N GLY A 6 5.22 0.11 6.12
CA GLY A 6 5.28 0.87 4.86
C GLY A 6 3.90 1.31 4.43
N MET A 7 3.77 2.55 3.93
CA MET A 7 2.52 3.08 3.42
C MET A 7 2.75 3.92 2.15
N VAL A 8 1.86 3.77 1.17
CA VAL A 8 1.81 4.63 -0.03
C VAL A 8 0.37 5.07 -0.27
N GLU A 9 0.13 6.37 -0.27
CA GLU A 9 -1.16 6.97 -0.58
C GLU A 9 -1.18 7.46 -2.04
N THR A 10 -2.24 7.13 -2.75
CA THR A 10 -2.46 7.59 -4.13
C THR A 10 -3.88 8.11 -4.32
N LYS A 11 -4.10 8.81 -5.43
CA LYS A 11 -5.44 9.22 -5.87
C LYS A 11 -6.01 8.16 -6.82
N GLY A 12 -7.00 7.41 -6.34
CA GLY A 12 -7.71 6.37 -7.06
C GLY A 12 -7.15 4.97 -6.80
N LEU A 13 -8.03 3.96 -6.88
CA LEU A 13 -7.68 2.57 -6.55
C LEU A 13 -6.66 1.96 -7.52
N ILE A 14 -6.68 2.35 -8.80
CA ILE A 14 -5.78 1.78 -9.82
C ILE A 14 -4.31 2.08 -9.49
N ALA A 15 -3.99 3.33 -9.13
CA ALA A 15 -2.63 3.72 -8.74
C ALA A 15 -2.18 3.04 -7.45
N THR A 16 -3.10 2.84 -6.48
CA THR A 16 -2.79 2.11 -5.24
C THR A 16 -2.52 0.62 -5.49
N ILE A 17 -3.23 -0.01 -6.44
CA ILE A 17 -2.96 -1.40 -6.83
C ILE A 17 -1.56 -1.52 -7.45
N GLU A 18 -1.20 -0.61 -8.36
CA GLU A 18 0.14 -0.59 -8.97
C GLU A 18 1.23 -0.38 -7.91
N ALA A 19 1.03 0.55 -6.98
CA ALA A 19 1.96 0.75 -5.87
C ALA A 19 2.11 -0.50 -5.01
N ALA A 20 1.01 -1.20 -4.70
CA ALA A 20 1.04 -2.44 -3.94
C ALA A 20 1.80 -3.57 -4.66
N ASP A 21 1.58 -3.74 -5.97
CA ASP A 21 2.29 -4.72 -6.80
C ASP A 21 3.80 -4.44 -6.83
N ALA A 22 4.18 -3.17 -7.04
CA ALA A 22 5.58 -2.75 -7.02
C ALA A 22 6.24 -2.98 -5.65
N MET A 23 5.53 -2.67 -4.54
CA MET A 23 6.06 -2.85 -3.17
C MET A 23 6.41 -4.31 -2.88
N VAL A 24 5.47 -5.24 -3.10
CA VAL A 24 5.68 -6.67 -2.79
C VAL A 24 6.66 -7.37 -3.74
N LYS A 25 6.88 -6.83 -4.94
CA LYS A 25 7.91 -7.33 -5.87
C LYS A 25 9.31 -6.79 -5.61
N SER A 26 9.41 -5.64 -4.93
CA SER A 26 10.69 -4.96 -4.69
C SER A 26 11.41 -5.43 -3.43
N ALA A 27 10.68 -5.96 -2.45
CA ALA A 27 11.23 -6.39 -1.18
C ALA A 27 10.41 -7.54 -0.56
N ASN A 28 10.99 -8.22 0.42
CA ASN A 28 10.29 -9.24 1.20
C ASN A 28 9.35 -8.59 2.22
N VAL A 29 8.25 -8.04 1.73
CA VAL A 29 7.17 -7.42 2.51
C VAL A 29 5.83 -8.01 2.09
N THR A 30 4.88 -8.00 3.01
CA THR A 30 3.53 -8.50 2.82
C THR A 30 2.56 -7.34 2.73
N LEU A 31 1.69 -7.34 1.71
CA LEU A 31 0.54 -6.44 1.67
C LEU A 31 -0.44 -6.83 2.78
N VAL A 32 -0.57 -5.98 3.79
CA VAL A 32 -1.49 -6.21 4.91
C VAL A 32 -2.90 -5.69 4.62
N GLY A 33 -3.03 -4.72 3.73
CA GLY A 33 -4.33 -4.20 3.31
C GLY A 33 -4.23 -2.88 2.56
N TYR A 34 -5.40 -2.31 2.26
CA TYR A 34 -5.53 -0.96 1.73
C TYR A 34 -6.74 -0.28 2.37
N GLU A 35 -6.66 1.03 2.54
CA GLU A 35 -7.69 1.84 3.18
C GLU A 35 -8.16 2.96 2.27
N LYS A 36 -9.47 3.19 2.21
CA LYS A 36 -10.08 4.29 1.47
C LYS A 36 -10.28 5.46 2.43
N ILE A 37 -9.53 6.53 2.23
CA ILE A 37 -9.48 7.64 3.19
C ILE A 37 -10.55 8.72 2.89
N GLY A 38 -11.03 8.77 1.64
CA GLY A 38 -12.02 9.74 1.16
C GLY A 38 -11.46 10.66 0.07
N ALA A 39 -12.32 11.45 -0.58
CA ALA A 39 -11.94 12.34 -1.69
C ALA A 39 -11.15 11.67 -2.84
N GLY A 40 -11.31 10.35 -3.00
CA GLY A 40 -10.59 9.53 -3.97
C GLY A 40 -9.20 9.07 -3.52
N PHE A 41 -8.76 9.36 -2.29
CA PHE A 41 -7.50 8.85 -1.76
C PHE A 41 -7.62 7.43 -1.23
N VAL A 42 -6.62 6.62 -1.56
CA VAL A 42 -6.51 5.22 -1.14
C VAL A 42 -5.06 4.93 -0.75
N THR A 43 -4.86 4.36 0.43
CA THR A 43 -3.53 4.04 0.97
C THR A 43 -3.32 2.53 0.97
N ALA A 44 -2.21 2.04 0.40
CA ALA A 44 -1.74 0.66 0.56
C ALA A 44 -0.79 0.56 1.75
N ILE A 45 -0.85 -0.56 2.48
CA ILE A 45 -0.10 -0.78 3.71
C ILE A 45 0.65 -2.10 3.61
N VAL A 46 1.95 -2.10 3.90
CA VAL A 46 2.82 -3.29 3.89
C VAL A 46 3.57 -3.46 5.22
N ARG A 47 3.98 -4.71 5.51
CA ARG A 47 4.86 -5.07 6.63
C ARG A 47 5.98 -6.01 6.20
#